data_AF-A0A672KYA4-F1
#
_entry.id   AF-A0A672KYA4-F1
#
_cell.length_a   1.000
_cell.length_b   1.000
_cell.length_c   1.000
_cell.angle_alpha   90.00
_cell.angle_beta   90.00
_cell.angle_gamma   90.00
#
_symmetry.space_group_name_H-M   'P 1'
#
loop_
_entity.id
_entity.type
_entity.pdbx_description
1 polymer ?
#
loop_
_entity_poly.entity_id
_entity_poly.type
_entity_poly.pdbx_seq_one_letter_code
_entity_poly.pdbx_strand_id
1 'polypeptide(L)'
;MTQEQCPHRNNVQSTEKPQVYKVGIYGWRKRCLYFLVLLLMILIVVNLALTIWILKVMNFTIDGMGHLRITERGLKLEGDSEFLQPLYAKEIQSRPGSPLFLQSSKNVSVNILNEKKQLVSQLIAGSHGVHARGKMLEVKSSAGKLLFSADDHEVVVGAERLRAPKGVKIEADAGDFQATCRSDLRLESKDGEISLDARKIKLLRLPEGKPSPSGNRQTVFEVCVCPNGKLFLSQAGTGSTCQISSNLCL
;
A
#
# COMPACT_ATOMS: atom_id res chain seq x y z
N MET A 1 22.44 -110.42 63.49
CA MET A 1 23.60 -110.51 64.40
C MET A 1 24.63 -109.50 63.94
N THR A 2 25.15 -108.71 64.89
CA THR A 2 26.41 -107.92 64.92
C THR A 2 26.57 -106.78 63.88
N GLN A 3 26.39 -105.49 64.22
CA GLN A 3 27.16 -104.58 65.12
C GLN A 3 28.33 -103.91 64.36
N GLU A 4 28.09 -102.69 63.84
CA GLU A 4 28.60 -101.38 64.33
C GLU A 4 30.12 -101.16 64.18
N GLN A 5 30.53 -100.08 63.48
CA GLN A 5 31.30 -98.96 64.07
C GLN A 5 31.52 -97.80 63.05
N CYS A 6 31.11 -96.58 63.42
CA CYS A 6 31.62 -95.28 62.94
C CYS A 6 32.87 -94.88 63.78
N PRO A 7 33.59 -93.72 63.62
CA PRO A 7 33.35 -92.50 62.81
C PRO A 7 34.61 -91.85 62.15
N HIS A 8 34.45 -90.78 61.34
CA HIS A 8 35.01 -89.41 61.58
C HIS A 8 34.79 -88.42 60.39
N ARG A 9 33.90 -87.44 60.59
CA ARG A 9 34.08 -85.96 60.48
C ARG A 9 34.76 -85.31 59.24
N ASN A 10 34.00 -84.49 58.47
CA ASN A 10 34.18 -83.01 58.36
C ASN A 10 33.21 -82.29 57.38
N ASN A 11 32.51 -81.27 57.91
CA ASN A 11 32.18 -79.92 57.41
C ASN A 11 31.62 -79.60 56.00
N VAL A 12 30.43 -78.94 56.04
CA VAL A 12 30.05 -77.63 55.42
C VAL A 12 29.85 -77.57 53.90
N GLN A 13 28.61 -77.35 53.42
CA GLN A 13 28.03 -76.02 53.11
C GLN A 13 26.70 -76.15 52.33
N SER A 14 25.60 -75.61 52.87
CA SER A 14 24.35 -75.40 52.13
C SER A 14 24.51 -74.30 51.08
N THR A 15 23.90 -74.46 49.91
CA THR A 15 23.56 -73.34 49.02
C THR A 15 22.31 -73.67 48.21
N GLU A 16 21.17 -73.13 48.64
CA GLU A 16 19.99 -72.93 47.79
C GLU A 16 20.36 -72.06 46.59
N LYS A 17 19.93 -72.46 45.38
CA LYS A 17 19.98 -71.60 44.19
C LYS A 17 18.58 -71.06 43.91
N PRO A 18 18.38 -69.74 43.76
CA PRO A 18 17.10 -69.18 43.36
C PRO A 18 16.81 -69.51 41.90
N GLN A 19 15.65 -70.13 41.65
CA GLN A 19 15.10 -70.40 40.32
C GLN A 19 14.65 -69.08 39.68
N VAL A 20 15.53 -68.47 38.89
CA VAL A 20 15.19 -67.38 37.98
C VAL A 20 14.44 -67.99 36.80
N TYR A 21 13.12 -67.77 36.73
CA TYR A 21 12.30 -68.17 35.58
C TYR A 21 12.81 -67.49 34.31
N LYS A 22 13.63 -68.22 33.52
CA LYS A 22 13.94 -67.86 32.13
C LYS A 22 12.71 -68.15 31.28
N VAL A 23 11.83 -67.17 31.11
CA VAL A 23 10.89 -67.17 29.99
C VAL A 23 11.70 -66.91 28.71
N GLY A 24 12.26 -67.98 28.15
CA GLY A 24 13.15 -67.93 26.99
C GLY A 24 12.46 -68.44 25.73
N ILE A 25 11.95 -67.52 24.90
CA ILE A 25 11.60 -67.84 23.51
C ILE A 25 12.92 -68.07 22.74
N TYR A 26 13.24 -69.33 22.42
CA TYR A 26 14.50 -69.73 21.76
C TYR A 26 14.25 -70.09 20.28
N GLY A 27 15.07 -69.57 19.34
CA GLY A 27 15.04 -69.93 17.90
C GLY A 27 15.09 -68.75 16.91
N TRP A 28 14.99 -69.05 15.59
CA TRP A 28 15.03 -68.09 14.45
C TRP A 28 14.10 -66.87 14.61
N ARG A 29 13.01 -67.02 15.38
CA ARG A 29 12.09 -65.94 15.77
C ARG A 29 12.80 -64.81 16.53
N LYS A 30 13.85 -65.10 17.31
CA LYS A 30 14.69 -64.10 18.00
C LYS A 30 15.48 -63.23 17.01
N ARG A 31 16.05 -63.86 15.97
CA ARG A 31 16.78 -63.15 14.90
C ARG A 31 15.84 -62.31 14.04
N CYS A 32 14.64 -62.84 13.75
CA CYS A 32 13.59 -62.09 13.07
C CYS A 32 13.12 -60.89 13.90
N LEU A 33 12.93 -61.06 15.23
CA LEU A 33 12.54 -59.97 16.12
C LEU A 33 13.64 -58.91 16.23
N TYR A 34 14.92 -59.28 16.37
CA TYR A 34 16.01 -58.29 16.36
C TYR A 34 16.15 -57.57 15.03
N PHE A 35 15.98 -58.27 13.91
CA PHE A 35 15.99 -57.65 12.59
C PHE A 35 14.82 -56.68 12.43
N LEU A 36 13.63 -57.04 12.90
CA LEU A 36 12.45 -56.17 12.89
C LEU A 36 12.64 -54.93 13.77
N VAL A 37 13.18 -55.10 14.99
CA VAL A 37 13.49 -54.00 15.90
C VAL A 37 14.57 -53.10 15.30
N LEU A 38 15.62 -53.65 14.70
CA LEU A 38 16.65 -52.89 14.01
C LEU A 38 16.07 -52.10 12.83
N LEU A 39 15.22 -52.73 12.02
CA LEU A 39 14.54 -52.08 10.90
C LEU A 39 13.63 -50.95 11.39
N LEU A 40 12.87 -51.15 12.48
CA LEU A 40 12.09 -50.10 13.13
C LEU A 40 12.96 -48.96 13.65
N MET A 41 14.10 -49.25 14.27
CA MET A 41 15.04 -48.22 14.73
C MET A 41 15.61 -47.42 13.56
N ILE A 42 15.95 -48.08 12.44
CA ILE A 42 16.40 -47.40 11.22
C ILE A 42 15.28 -46.52 10.66
N LEU A 43 14.04 -47.01 10.58
CA LEU A 43 12.89 -46.21 10.14
C LEU A 43 12.69 -44.98 11.03
N ILE A 44 12.82 -45.12 12.35
CA ILE A 44 12.75 -43.99 13.29
C ILE A 44 13.85 -42.98 13.04
N VAL A 45 15.11 -43.44 12.85
CA VAL A 45 16.24 -42.54 12.58
C VAL A 45 16.06 -41.82 11.24
N VAL A 46 15.61 -42.52 10.20
CA VAL A 46 15.32 -41.91 8.88
C VAL A 46 14.19 -40.89 9.00
N ASN A 47 13.11 -41.23 9.70
CA ASN A 47 12.00 -40.30 9.93
C ASN A 47 12.46 -39.08 10.73
N LEU A 48 13.29 -39.27 11.76
CA LEU A 48 13.86 -38.16 12.54
C LEU A 48 14.76 -37.28 11.66
N ALA A 49 15.65 -37.86 10.88
CA ALA A 49 16.51 -37.13 9.94
C ALA A 49 15.68 -36.35 8.91
N LEU A 50 14.62 -36.96 8.36
CA LEU A 50 13.70 -36.31 7.43
C LEU A 50 12.95 -35.14 8.10
N THR A 51 12.48 -35.31 9.34
CA THR A 51 11.82 -34.21 10.07
C THR A 51 12.78 -33.05 10.33
N ILE A 52 14.03 -33.32 10.74
CA ILE A 52 15.05 -32.28 10.95
C ILE A 52 15.38 -31.58 9.62
N TRP A 53 15.46 -32.34 8.52
CA TRP A 53 15.68 -31.79 7.18
C TRP A 53 14.54 -30.87 6.75
N ILE A 54 13.28 -31.29 6.92
CA ILE A 54 12.10 -30.47 6.61
C ILE A 54 12.10 -29.20 7.45
N LEU A 55 12.36 -29.28 8.76
CA LEU A 55 12.43 -28.11 9.65
C LEU A 55 13.52 -27.13 9.18
N LYS A 56 14.67 -27.64 8.77
CA LYS A 56 15.76 -26.82 8.23
C LYS A 56 15.40 -26.16 6.89
N VAL A 57 14.82 -26.92 5.95
CA VAL A 57 14.43 -26.41 4.61
C VAL A 57 13.31 -25.38 4.72
N MET A 58 12.34 -25.59 5.59
CA MET A 58 11.26 -24.64 5.86
C MET A 58 11.71 -23.43 6.71
N ASN A 59 13.01 -23.35 7.06
CA ASN A 59 13.60 -22.26 7.84
C ASN A 59 12.84 -21.99 9.16
N PHE A 60 12.45 -23.07 9.85
CA PHE A 60 11.89 -22.96 11.19
C PHE A 60 13.03 -22.76 12.19
N THR A 61 13.05 -21.58 12.81
CA THR A 61 13.93 -21.24 13.92
C THR A 61 13.12 -21.16 15.20
N ILE A 62 13.80 -21.14 16.36
CA ILE A 62 13.14 -20.93 17.65
C ILE A 62 12.45 -19.55 17.70
N ASP A 63 12.92 -18.59 16.90
CA ASP A 63 12.39 -17.22 16.83
C ASP A 63 11.21 -17.06 15.84
N GLY A 64 10.95 -18.05 14.98
CA GLY A 64 9.83 -18.00 14.03
C GLY A 64 10.04 -18.76 12.71
N MET A 65 9.06 -18.61 11.81
CA MET A 65 9.04 -19.20 10.47
C MET A 65 9.44 -18.15 9.43
N GLY A 66 10.56 -18.34 8.74
CA GLY A 66 11.02 -17.40 7.72
C GLY A 66 11.20 -15.97 8.24
N HIS A 67 10.65 -14.98 7.54
CA HIS A 67 10.68 -13.56 7.92
C HIS A 67 9.70 -13.21 9.05
N LEU A 68 8.83 -14.14 9.46
CA LEU A 68 7.81 -13.92 10.47
C LEU A 68 8.30 -14.35 11.85
N ARG A 69 8.42 -13.38 12.76
CA ARG A 69 8.81 -13.56 14.16
C ARG A 69 7.61 -13.36 15.06
N ILE A 70 7.39 -14.28 15.99
CA ILE A 70 6.34 -14.17 16.99
C ILE A 70 6.96 -13.49 18.21
N THR A 71 6.54 -12.26 18.49
CA THR A 71 6.97 -11.50 19.68
C THR A 71 5.84 -11.46 20.70
N GLU A 72 6.14 -11.15 21.97
CA GLU A 72 5.13 -10.97 23.01
C GLU A 72 4.08 -9.88 22.67
N ARG A 73 4.43 -8.95 21.77
CA ARG A 73 3.55 -7.86 21.32
C ARG A 73 2.76 -8.19 20.05
N GLY A 74 2.95 -9.38 19.47
CA GLY A 74 2.30 -9.83 18.25
C GLY A 74 3.27 -10.33 17.18
N LEU A 75 2.78 -10.39 15.93
CA LEU A 75 3.53 -10.88 14.78
C LEU A 75 4.39 -9.77 14.19
N LYS A 76 5.69 -9.99 14.06
CA LYS A 76 6.64 -9.08 13.43
C LYS A 76 7.17 -9.72 12.16
N LEU A 77 6.87 -9.12 11.01
CA LEU A 77 7.39 -9.55 9.71
C LEU A 77 8.60 -8.69 9.34
N GLU A 78 9.77 -9.29 9.22
CA GLU A 78 11.04 -8.62 8.89
C GLU A 78 11.57 -9.13 7.54
N GLY A 79 11.22 -8.45 6.45
CA GLY A 79 11.69 -8.77 5.10
C GLY A 79 10.56 -8.79 4.07
N ASP A 80 10.89 -9.21 2.85
CA ASP A 80 9.90 -9.43 1.79
C ASP A 80 9.07 -10.67 2.11
N SER A 81 7.75 -10.55 1.99
CA SER A 81 6.84 -11.64 2.34
C SER A 81 5.55 -11.53 1.54
N GLU A 82 5.12 -12.66 1.00
CA GLU A 82 3.90 -12.76 0.21
C GLU A 82 2.82 -13.46 1.02
N PHE A 83 1.61 -12.90 0.99
CA PHE A 83 0.44 -13.50 1.64
C PHE A 83 -0.43 -14.17 0.58
N LEU A 84 -0.71 -15.47 0.76
CA LEU A 84 -1.62 -16.23 -0.12
C LEU A 84 -3.09 -15.81 0.05
N GLN A 85 -3.44 -15.28 1.22
CA GLN A 85 -4.79 -14.86 1.58
C GLN A 85 -4.82 -13.37 1.96
N PRO A 86 -6.00 -12.72 1.92
CA PRO A 86 -6.14 -11.34 2.37
C PRO A 86 -5.69 -11.16 3.82
N LEU A 87 -4.97 -10.07 4.09
CA LEU A 87 -4.61 -9.69 5.46
C LEU A 87 -5.81 -9.02 6.13
N TYR A 88 -6.27 -9.58 7.24
CA TYR A 88 -7.29 -8.98 8.09
C TYR A 88 -6.62 -8.32 9.29
N ALA A 89 -6.73 -7.00 9.37
CA ALA A 89 -6.23 -6.23 10.49
C ALA A 89 -7.31 -5.25 10.95
N LYS A 90 -7.39 -5.03 12.27
CA LYS A 90 -8.24 -3.97 12.83
C LYS A 90 -7.72 -2.59 12.47
N GLU A 91 -6.40 -2.46 12.38
CA GLU A 91 -5.72 -1.20 12.16
C GLU A 91 -4.40 -1.45 11.43
N ILE A 92 -4.07 -0.57 10.49
CA ILE A 92 -2.82 -0.58 9.75
C ILE A 92 -2.19 0.79 9.93
N GLN A 93 -1.07 0.84 10.64
CA GLN A 93 -0.31 2.07 10.87
C GLN A 93 1.16 1.88 10.51
N SER A 94 1.75 2.92 9.97
CA SER A 94 3.20 2.99 9.78
C SER A 94 3.89 3.34 11.10
N ARG A 95 5.19 3.05 11.20
CA ARG A 95 5.99 3.53 12.34
C ARG A 95 6.14 5.06 12.25
N PRO A 96 6.23 5.78 13.38
CA PRO A 96 6.52 7.21 13.38
C PRO A 96 7.76 7.53 12.54
N GLY A 97 7.63 8.49 11.62
CA GLY A 97 8.70 8.90 10.71
C GLY A 97 9.03 7.91 9.58
N SER A 98 8.34 6.77 9.49
CA SER A 98 8.51 5.80 8.40
C SER A 98 7.24 5.72 7.54
N PRO A 99 7.34 5.81 6.20
CA PRO A 99 6.19 5.60 5.32
C PRO A 99 5.73 4.13 5.33
N LEU A 100 4.44 3.91 5.08
CA LEU A 100 3.89 2.60 4.74
C LEU A 100 3.82 2.50 3.22
N PHE A 101 4.52 1.53 2.65
CA PHE A 101 4.46 1.23 1.23
C PHE A 101 3.55 0.02 0.99
N LEU A 102 2.58 0.18 0.09
CA LEU A 102 1.75 -0.91 -0.41
C LEU A 102 2.04 -1.04 -1.91
N GLN A 103 2.78 -2.08 -2.29
CA GLN A 103 3.14 -2.34 -3.67
C GLN A 103 2.55 -3.68 -4.11
N SER A 104 1.96 -3.72 -5.30
CA SER A 104 1.44 -4.94 -5.90
C SER A 104 1.62 -4.89 -7.42
N SER A 105 1.80 -6.06 -8.03
CA SER A 105 1.74 -6.24 -9.49
C SER A 105 0.30 -6.14 -10.03
N LYS A 106 -0.69 -6.17 -9.14
CA LYS A 106 -2.12 -6.03 -9.42
C LYS A 106 -2.69 -4.83 -8.65
N ASN A 107 -3.99 -4.63 -8.72
CA ASN A 107 -4.66 -3.58 -7.95
C ASN A 107 -4.51 -3.84 -6.44
N VAL A 108 -4.20 -2.78 -5.70
CA VAL A 108 -4.22 -2.79 -4.24
C VAL A 108 -5.63 -2.42 -3.79
N SER A 109 -6.28 -3.29 -3.02
CA SER A 109 -7.62 -3.05 -2.49
C SER A 109 -7.63 -3.11 -0.95
N VAL A 110 -8.02 -2.01 -0.32
CA VAL A 110 -8.26 -1.92 1.12
C VAL A 110 -9.77 -1.88 1.34
N ASN A 111 -10.29 -2.90 2.02
CA ASN A 111 -11.72 -3.05 2.29
C ASN A 111 -11.96 -2.96 3.79
N ILE A 112 -12.86 -2.06 4.19
CA ILE A 112 -13.32 -1.92 5.57
C ILE A 112 -14.68 -2.61 5.66
N LEU A 113 -14.76 -3.63 6.49
CA LEU A 113 -15.95 -4.46 6.69
C LEU A 113 -16.61 -4.13 8.03
N ASN A 114 -17.94 -4.25 8.10
CA ASN A 114 -18.67 -4.20 9.37
C ASN A 114 -18.62 -5.56 10.10
N GLU A 115 -19.19 -5.64 11.30
CA GLU A 115 -19.26 -6.87 12.12
C GLU A 115 -19.95 -8.04 11.39
N LYS A 116 -20.88 -7.73 10.48
CA LYS A 116 -21.58 -8.69 9.61
C LYS A 116 -20.79 -9.07 8.36
N LYS A 117 -19.51 -8.66 8.26
CA LYS A 117 -18.61 -8.85 7.10
C LYS A 117 -19.09 -8.19 5.81
N GLN A 118 -19.95 -7.18 5.89
CA GLN A 118 -20.39 -6.41 4.72
C GLN A 118 -19.43 -5.24 4.47
N LEU A 119 -19.19 -4.93 3.20
CA LEU A 119 -18.34 -3.83 2.79
C LEU A 119 -18.95 -2.48 3.16
N VAL A 120 -18.22 -1.67 3.93
CA VAL A 120 -18.61 -0.31 4.34
C VAL A 120 -17.86 0.72 3.50
N SER A 121 -16.53 0.57 3.44
CA SER A 121 -15.67 1.47 2.67
C SER A 121 -14.64 0.65 1.89
N GLN A 122 -14.22 1.18 0.75
CA GLN A 122 -13.31 0.54 -0.16
C GLN A 122 -12.38 1.56 -0.79
N LEU A 123 -11.09 1.27 -0.80
CA LEU A 123 -10.09 1.99 -1.55
C LEU A 123 -9.40 1.03 -2.50
N ILE A 124 -9.45 1.31 -3.80
CA ILE A 124 -8.78 0.54 -4.85
C ILE A 124 -7.82 1.44 -5.59
N ALA A 125 -6.53 1.11 -5.56
CA ALA A 125 -5.51 1.75 -6.37
C ALA A 125 -5.03 0.77 -7.45
N GLY A 126 -5.06 1.20 -8.71
CA GLY A 126 -4.66 0.37 -9.85
C GLY A 126 -4.08 1.20 -10.99
N SER A 127 -3.83 0.55 -12.13
CA SER A 127 -3.24 1.18 -13.31
C SER A 127 -4.09 2.30 -13.92
N HIS A 128 -5.40 2.28 -13.68
CA HIS A 128 -6.34 3.26 -14.22
C HIS A 128 -6.65 4.42 -13.26
N GLY A 129 -6.10 4.38 -12.04
CA GLY A 129 -6.31 5.42 -11.03
C GLY A 129 -6.71 4.87 -9.66
N VAL A 130 -7.20 5.78 -8.83
CA VAL A 130 -7.59 5.52 -7.45
C VAL A 130 -9.10 5.69 -7.32
N HIS A 131 -9.79 4.65 -6.86
CA HIS A 131 -11.22 4.66 -6.60
C HIS A 131 -11.43 4.54 -5.09
N ALA A 132 -12.11 5.52 -4.51
CA ALA A 132 -12.47 5.50 -3.10
C ALA A 132 -13.99 5.54 -2.97
N ARG A 133 -14.53 4.58 -2.22
CA ARG A 133 -15.93 4.49 -1.85
C ARG A 133 -16.03 4.53 -0.34
N GLY A 134 -16.73 5.52 0.18
CA GLY A 134 -16.92 5.70 1.61
C GLY A 134 -17.55 7.07 1.87
N LYS A 135 -17.82 7.35 3.14
CA LYS A 135 -18.37 8.65 3.57
C LYS A 135 -17.35 9.79 3.54
N MET A 136 -16.07 9.45 3.69
CA MET A 136 -15.00 10.42 3.79
C MET A 136 -13.68 9.79 3.33
N LEU A 137 -12.93 10.49 2.49
CA LEU A 137 -11.54 10.23 2.20
C LEU A 137 -10.72 11.47 2.54
N GLU A 138 -9.74 11.32 3.42
CA GLU A 138 -8.85 12.41 3.81
C GLU A 138 -7.39 12.03 3.54
N VAL A 139 -6.67 12.91 2.84
CA VAL A 139 -5.25 12.78 2.55
C VAL A 139 -4.54 14.01 3.13
N LYS A 140 -3.63 13.75 4.07
CA LYS A 140 -2.82 14.78 4.74
C LYS A 140 -1.35 14.64 4.38
N SER A 141 -0.65 15.77 4.41
CA SER A 141 0.82 15.81 4.37
C SER A 141 1.42 15.22 5.64
N SER A 142 2.71 14.89 5.62
CA SER A 142 3.48 14.48 6.80
C SER A 142 3.46 15.53 7.93
N ALA A 143 3.25 16.81 7.59
CA ALA A 143 3.07 17.91 8.53
C ALA A 143 1.62 18.08 9.03
N GLY A 144 0.68 17.22 8.62
CA GLY A 144 -0.74 17.28 9.01
C GLY A 144 -1.61 18.23 8.18
N LYS A 145 -1.03 18.99 7.23
CA LYS A 145 -1.78 19.84 6.29
C LYS A 145 -2.71 19.00 5.41
N LEU A 146 -3.98 19.38 5.31
CA LEU A 146 -4.95 18.74 4.41
C LEU A 146 -4.56 18.97 2.95
N LEU A 147 -4.39 17.89 2.19
CA LEU A 147 -4.06 17.93 0.76
C LEU A 147 -5.26 17.60 -0.12
N PHE A 148 -6.08 16.64 0.31
CA PHE A 148 -7.30 16.25 -0.38
C PHE A 148 -8.33 15.77 0.65
N SER A 149 -9.57 16.22 0.51
CA SER A 149 -10.72 15.72 1.26
C SER A 149 -11.89 15.53 0.31
N ALA A 150 -12.65 14.47 0.50
CA ALA A 150 -13.91 14.28 -0.20
C ALA A 150 -14.92 13.59 0.73
N ASP A 151 -16.05 14.26 0.97
CA ASP A 151 -17.21 13.74 1.69
C ASP A 151 -18.52 14.03 0.94
N ASP A 152 -19.65 13.79 1.61
CA ASP A 152 -21.00 13.98 1.05
C ASP A 152 -21.36 15.46 0.78
N HIS A 153 -20.61 16.43 1.32
CA HIS A 153 -20.91 17.86 1.22
C HIS A 153 -19.92 18.61 0.33
N GLU A 154 -18.62 18.33 0.45
CA GLU A 154 -17.60 19.05 -0.30
C GLU A 154 -16.38 18.20 -0.68
N VAL A 155 -15.70 18.67 -1.74
CA VAL A 155 -14.39 18.16 -2.15
C VAL A 155 -13.39 19.31 -2.05
N VAL A 156 -12.38 19.13 -1.20
CA VAL A 156 -11.35 20.14 -0.94
C VAL A 156 -10.01 19.66 -1.50
N VAL A 157 -9.40 20.48 -2.36
CA VAL A 157 -8.04 20.24 -2.89
C VAL A 157 -7.11 21.31 -2.33
N GLY A 158 -6.31 20.94 -1.33
CA GLY A 158 -5.40 21.84 -0.58
C GLY A 158 -3.96 21.88 -1.10
N ALA A 159 -3.72 21.36 -2.31
CA ALA A 159 -2.38 21.30 -2.91
C ALA A 159 -1.89 22.69 -3.34
N GLU A 160 -0.58 22.94 -3.19
CA GLU A 160 0.04 24.20 -3.65
C GLU A 160 0.11 24.31 -5.18
N ARG A 161 0.13 23.16 -5.87
CA ARG A 161 0.16 23.07 -7.33
C ARG A 161 -0.66 21.88 -7.78
N LEU A 162 -1.66 22.14 -8.62
CA LEU A 162 -2.42 21.11 -9.32
C LEU A 162 -1.84 20.96 -10.73
N ARG A 163 -1.47 19.73 -11.13
CA ARG A 163 -0.98 19.41 -12.47
C ARG A 163 -1.79 18.25 -13.03
N ALA A 164 -2.32 18.43 -14.24
CA ALA A 164 -3.09 17.39 -14.93
C ALA A 164 -2.60 17.26 -16.38
N PRO A 165 -1.81 16.22 -16.71
CA PRO A 165 -1.24 16.05 -18.06
C PRO A 165 -2.29 15.92 -19.17
N LYS A 166 -3.47 15.37 -18.85
CA LYS A 166 -4.58 15.22 -19.79
C LYS A 166 -5.60 16.39 -19.74
N GLY A 167 -5.31 17.43 -18.95
CA GLY A 167 -6.21 18.56 -18.73
C GLY A 167 -7.09 18.43 -17.48
N VAL A 168 -7.78 19.53 -17.15
CA VAL A 168 -8.76 19.62 -16.05
C VAL A 168 -10.05 20.18 -16.64
N LYS A 169 -11.18 19.48 -16.47
CA LYS A 169 -12.51 20.01 -16.74
C LYS A 169 -13.15 20.37 -15.41
N ILE A 170 -13.57 21.62 -15.25
CA ILE A 170 -14.37 22.08 -14.11
C ILE A 170 -15.71 22.50 -14.68
N GLU A 171 -16.78 21.89 -14.21
CA GLU A 171 -18.14 22.08 -14.71
C GLU A 171 -19.08 22.20 -13.51
N ALA A 172 -20.00 23.14 -13.57
CA ALA A 172 -21.03 23.34 -12.57
C ALA A 172 -22.38 23.20 -13.25
N ASP A 173 -22.98 22.01 -13.17
CA ASP A 173 -24.28 21.71 -13.81
C ASP A 173 -25.40 22.62 -13.28
N ALA A 174 -25.30 23.01 -12.01
CA ALA A 174 -26.20 23.94 -11.35
C ALA A 174 -25.40 24.95 -10.51
N GLY A 175 -25.75 26.22 -10.61
CA GLY A 175 -25.12 27.31 -9.87
C GLY A 175 -24.02 28.03 -10.65
N ASP A 176 -23.24 28.84 -9.93
CA ASP A 176 -22.19 29.69 -10.50
C ASP A 176 -20.81 29.08 -10.28
N PHE A 177 -19.94 29.22 -11.28
CA PHE A 177 -18.51 29.00 -11.10
C PHE A 177 -17.84 30.31 -10.66
N GLN A 178 -17.32 30.34 -9.43
CA GLN A 178 -16.59 31.49 -8.90
C GLN A 178 -15.13 31.13 -8.64
N ALA A 179 -14.21 31.81 -9.31
CA ALA A 179 -12.78 31.74 -9.03
C ALA A 179 -12.33 33.01 -8.29
N THR A 180 -11.69 32.85 -7.13
CA THR A 180 -11.10 33.94 -6.35
C THR A 180 -9.60 33.70 -6.16
N CYS A 181 -8.81 34.77 -6.19
CA CYS A 181 -7.35 34.72 -6.04
C CYS A 181 -6.92 35.76 -5.01
N ARG A 182 -5.93 35.41 -4.18
CA ARG A 182 -5.39 36.34 -3.15
C ARG A 182 -4.47 37.40 -3.75
N SER A 183 -3.74 37.03 -4.80
CA SER A 183 -2.86 37.90 -5.56
C SER A 183 -3.36 37.97 -7.01
N ASP A 184 -2.61 37.43 -7.96
CA ASP A 184 -2.89 37.55 -9.38
C ASP A 184 -3.49 36.26 -9.94
N LEU A 185 -4.48 36.41 -10.82
CA LEU A 185 -4.97 35.34 -11.69
C LEU A 185 -4.30 35.47 -13.05
N ARG A 186 -3.45 34.51 -13.42
CA ARG A 186 -2.81 34.43 -14.73
C ARG A 186 -3.37 33.24 -15.51
N LEU A 187 -4.03 33.53 -16.63
CA LEU A 187 -4.43 32.53 -17.61
C LEU A 187 -3.44 32.59 -18.77
N GLU A 188 -2.75 31.49 -19.05
CA GLU A 188 -1.76 31.39 -20.11
C GLU A 188 -1.88 30.03 -20.80
N SER A 189 -1.96 30.05 -22.13
CA SER A 189 -1.85 28.86 -22.95
C SER A 189 -0.49 28.87 -23.64
N LYS A 190 0.31 27.81 -23.44
CA LYS A 190 1.58 27.63 -24.14
C LYS A 190 1.40 27.05 -25.53
N ASP A 191 0.36 26.25 -25.68
CA ASP A 191 0.03 25.50 -26.89
C ASP A 191 -1.50 25.40 -26.97
N GLY A 192 -2.09 26.19 -27.86
CA GLY A 192 -3.54 26.34 -28.00
C GLY A 192 -4.03 27.77 -27.74
N GLU A 193 -5.29 27.90 -27.39
CA GLU A 193 -5.96 29.20 -27.22
C GLU A 193 -6.64 29.32 -25.85
N ILE A 194 -6.91 30.57 -25.43
CA ILE A 194 -7.77 30.87 -24.29
C ILE A 194 -9.06 31.44 -24.87
N SER A 195 -10.17 30.72 -24.69
CA SER A 195 -11.49 31.17 -25.11
C SER A 195 -12.35 31.49 -23.90
N LEU A 196 -12.95 32.68 -23.92
CA LEU A 196 -13.94 33.12 -22.94
C LEU A 196 -15.23 33.41 -23.71
N ASP A 197 -16.20 32.51 -23.61
CA ASP A 197 -17.51 32.66 -24.25
C ASP A 197 -18.56 32.99 -23.20
N ALA A 198 -19.17 34.18 -23.35
CA ALA A 198 -20.24 34.65 -22.49
C ALA A 198 -21.05 35.74 -23.20
N ARG A 199 -22.32 35.92 -22.80
CA ARG A 199 -23.15 37.04 -23.29
C ARG A 199 -22.55 38.42 -23.02
N LYS A 200 -21.79 38.54 -21.92
CA LYS A 200 -21.13 39.79 -21.53
C LYS A 200 -19.88 39.51 -20.71
N ILE A 201 -18.73 39.92 -21.21
CA ILE A 201 -17.45 39.85 -20.52
C ILE A 201 -17.12 41.24 -19.98
N LYS A 202 -16.75 41.34 -18.69
CA LYS A 202 -16.41 42.61 -18.04
C LYS A 202 -14.98 42.55 -17.51
N LEU A 203 -14.11 43.36 -18.08
CA LEU A 203 -12.75 43.56 -17.58
C LEU A 203 -12.73 44.84 -16.73
N LEU A 204 -12.53 44.68 -15.43
CA LEU A 204 -12.49 45.81 -14.49
C LEU A 204 -11.09 46.38 -14.41
N ARG A 205 -10.98 47.72 -14.29
CA ARG A 205 -9.71 48.43 -14.05
C ARG A 205 -8.63 48.14 -15.10
N LEU A 206 -9.02 48.08 -16.37
CA LEU A 206 -8.03 48.09 -17.45
C LEU A 206 -7.19 49.38 -17.36
N PRO A 207 -5.85 49.29 -17.45
CA PRO A 207 -5.00 50.48 -17.50
C PRO A 207 -5.40 51.36 -18.67
N GLU A 208 -5.74 52.62 -18.39
CA GLU A 208 -6.05 53.60 -19.42
C GLU A 208 -4.77 54.31 -19.85
N GLY A 209 -4.44 54.22 -21.14
CA GLY A 209 -3.31 54.93 -21.72
C GLY A 209 -3.57 56.43 -21.70
N LYS A 210 -2.76 57.19 -20.97
CA LYS A 210 -2.81 58.66 -21.00
C LYS A 210 -1.92 59.18 -22.13
N PRO A 211 -2.36 60.20 -22.90
CA PRO A 211 -1.55 60.79 -23.95
C PRO A 211 -0.29 61.42 -23.35
N SER A 212 0.89 60.96 -23.80
CA SER A 212 2.19 61.57 -23.42
C SER A 212 2.66 62.52 -24.53
N PRO A 213 2.99 63.79 -24.22
CA PRO A 213 3.49 64.75 -25.20
C PRO A 213 4.96 64.50 -25.62
N SER A 214 5.69 63.62 -24.92
CA SER A 214 7.08 63.28 -25.23
C SER A 214 7.16 62.04 -26.16
N GLY A 215 7.52 62.30 -27.40
CA GLY A 215 7.46 61.38 -28.53
C GLY A 215 8.51 60.25 -28.57
N ASN A 216 8.59 59.39 -27.55
CA ASN A 216 9.13 58.05 -27.75
C ASN A 216 7.98 57.04 -27.83
N ARG A 217 7.63 56.73 -29.08
CA ARG A 217 6.42 56.04 -29.55
C ARG A 217 6.44 54.51 -29.32
N GLN A 218 6.93 54.04 -28.19
CA GLN A 218 7.28 52.62 -28.04
C GLN A 218 6.29 51.89 -27.13
N THR A 219 5.53 50.97 -27.73
CA THR A 219 4.74 49.88 -27.11
C THR A 219 3.38 50.21 -26.49
N VAL A 220 2.71 51.29 -26.89
CA VAL A 220 1.29 51.49 -26.52
C VAL A 220 0.40 50.85 -27.58
N PHE A 221 -0.46 49.93 -27.15
CA PHE A 221 -1.45 49.27 -27.99
C PHE A 221 -2.86 49.68 -27.56
N GLU A 222 -3.74 49.88 -28.55
CA GLU A 222 -5.17 49.98 -28.34
C GLU A 222 -5.76 48.57 -28.33
N VAL A 223 -6.65 48.29 -27.37
CA VAL A 223 -7.44 47.07 -27.37
C VAL A 223 -8.72 47.33 -28.14
N CYS A 224 -8.88 46.67 -29.28
CA CYS A 224 -10.02 46.81 -30.17
C CYS A 224 -10.99 45.64 -30.01
N VAL A 225 -12.30 45.91 -30.07
CA VAL A 225 -13.37 44.93 -29.89
C VAL A 225 -14.14 44.76 -31.19
N CYS A 226 -14.18 43.54 -31.72
CA CYS A 226 -14.97 43.19 -32.89
C CYS A 226 -16.46 43.04 -32.54
N PRO A 227 -17.40 43.18 -33.50
CA PRO A 227 -18.83 42.97 -33.25
C PRO A 227 -19.19 41.56 -32.74
N ASN A 228 -18.36 40.56 -33.02
CA ASN A 228 -18.48 39.18 -32.53
C ASN A 228 -17.87 38.97 -31.13
N GLY A 229 -17.32 40.01 -30.48
CA GLY A 229 -16.72 39.93 -29.15
C GLY A 229 -15.23 39.60 -29.11
N LYS A 230 -14.59 39.32 -30.26
CA LYS A 230 -13.14 39.09 -30.35
C LYS A 230 -12.36 40.36 -30.00
N LEU A 231 -11.35 40.23 -29.14
CA LEU A 231 -10.43 41.31 -28.78
C LEU A 231 -9.13 41.16 -29.57
N PHE A 232 -8.61 42.26 -30.11
CA PHE A 232 -7.29 42.29 -30.75
C PHE A 232 -6.54 43.57 -30.38
N LEU A 233 -5.20 43.51 -30.49
CA LEU A 233 -4.33 44.65 -30.23
C LEU A 233 -4.05 45.39 -31.55
N SER A 234 -4.21 46.71 -31.54
CA SER A 234 -3.81 47.61 -32.63
C SER A 234 -2.77 48.61 -32.13
N GLN A 235 -1.86 49.07 -32.99
CA GLN A 235 -0.83 50.03 -32.59
C GLN A 235 -1.45 51.40 -32.32
N ALA A 236 -1.26 51.96 -31.12
CA ALA A 236 -1.89 53.23 -30.75
C ALA A 236 -1.38 54.41 -31.59
N GLY A 237 -2.30 55.18 -32.16
CA GLY A 237 -2.04 56.30 -33.07
C GLY A 237 -2.40 57.67 -32.48
N THR A 238 -2.43 58.71 -33.32
CA THR A 238 -3.01 60.03 -32.96
C THR A 238 -4.54 59.99 -32.89
N GLY A 239 -5.16 58.91 -33.35
CA GLY A 239 -6.58 58.58 -33.23
C GLY A 239 -6.77 57.06 -33.23
N SER A 240 -8.01 56.60 -33.01
CA SER A 240 -8.30 55.17 -32.93
C SER A 240 -7.94 54.45 -34.23
N THR A 241 -7.13 53.40 -34.10
CA THR A 241 -6.64 52.56 -35.20
C THR A 241 -7.45 51.27 -35.37
N CYS A 242 -8.48 51.06 -34.54
CA CYS A 242 -9.29 49.83 -34.54
C CYS A 242 -9.97 49.53 -35.89
N GLN A 243 -10.16 50.52 -36.76
CA GLN A 243 -10.76 50.33 -38.07
C GLN A 243 -9.78 49.84 -39.15
N ILE A 244 -8.47 49.98 -38.92
CA ILE A 244 -7.43 49.66 -39.92
C ILE A 244 -7.22 48.14 -40.03
N SER A 245 -7.58 47.41 -38.98
CA SER A 245 -7.35 45.96 -38.82
C SER A 245 -8.65 45.15 -38.85
N SER A 246 -9.68 45.64 -39.54
CA SER A 246 -11.01 45.00 -39.62
C SER A 246 -10.98 43.55 -40.12
N ASN A 247 -9.98 43.16 -40.90
CA ASN A 247 -9.77 41.80 -41.38
C ASN A 247 -9.54 40.78 -40.24
N LEU A 248 -9.09 41.21 -39.07
CA LEU A 248 -8.92 40.36 -37.88
C LEU A 248 -10.25 40.01 -37.19
N CYS A 249 -11.32 40.71 -37.54
CA CYS A 249 -12.68 40.51 -37.04
C CYS A 249 -13.55 39.59 -37.91
N LEU A 250 -13.02 39.08 -39.04
CA LEU A 250 -13.66 38.08 -39.89
C LEU A 250 -13.65 36.69 -39.25
#